data_AF-A0A7X5TIL9-F1
#
_entry.id   AF-A0A7X5TIL9-F1
#
_cell.length_a   1.000
_cell.length_b   1.000
_cell.length_c   1.000
_cell.angle_alpha   90.00
_cell.angle_beta   90.00
_cell.angle_gamma   90.00
#
_symmetry.space_group_name_H-M   'P 1'
#
loop_
_entity.id
_entity.type
_entity.pdbx_description
1 polymer ?
#
loop_
_entity_poly.entity_id
_entity_poly.type
_entity_poly.pdbx_seq_one_letter_code
_entity_poly.pdbx_strand_id
1 'polypeptide(L)'
;MGLNKKVFLISPILLAISSVSMACMKDPENIRNQVKDAITANGLAKTKVMSLYTNCVLRVKDNTPNKLTLRSSKTANSDNDAEKSMYWYRGMEIKEYQTFDKNRNEKISCVQENSFCGIAPQFTYSQSYLTNKKPGVVIEFKTEKAGWLYGDFTTKHKCKTKAEGGGTYGLGVTGTSASCDPAYKQRGIGNIFNEWLSKNKIQAQVAYVLLQKQKK
;
A
#
# COMPACT_ATOMS: atom_id res chain seq x y z
N MET A 1 -27.91 -39.94 -55.90
CA MET A 1 -28.67 -38.75 -55.50
C MET A 1 -28.60 -38.67 -53.98
N GLY A 2 -28.08 -37.56 -53.42
CA GLY A 2 -27.76 -37.33 -51.99
C GLY A 2 -26.36 -37.85 -51.59
N LEU A 3 -25.48 -37.16 -50.87
CA LEU A 3 -25.61 -36.08 -49.88
C LEU A 3 -24.34 -35.18 -49.82
N ASN A 4 -24.56 -33.91 -49.49
CA ASN A 4 -23.58 -32.89 -49.07
C ASN A 4 -22.59 -33.37 -48.00
N LYS A 5 -21.35 -32.84 -48.04
CA LYS A 5 -20.63 -32.42 -46.81
C LYS A 5 -19.53 -31.41 -47.13
N LYS A 6 -19.80 -30.15 -46.77
CA LYS A 6 -18.79 -29.11 -46.53
C LYS A 6 -17.88 -29.58 -45.40
N VAL A 7 -16.56 -29.52 -45.57
CA VAL A 7 -15.62 -29.55 -44.44
C VAL A 7 -14.66 -28.38 -44.59
N PHE A 8 -14.73 -27.55 -43.55
CA PHE A 8 -14.05 -26.29 -43.35
C PHE A 8 -12.53 -26.45 -43.27
N LEU A 9 -11.84 -25.47 -43.86
CA LEU A 9 -10.48 -25.04 -43.53
C LEU A 9 -10.38 -24.79 -42.01
N ILE A 10 -9.45 -25.46 -41.33
CA ILE A 10 -8.97 -25.01 -40.02
C ILE A 10 -7.45 -25.00 -40.07
N SER A 11 -6.93 -23.80 -40.32
CA SER A 11 -5.52 -23.43 -40.19
C SER A 11 -5.12 -23.52 -38.71
N PRO A 12 -4.00 -24.17 -38.35
CA PRO A 12 -3.43 -24.04 -37.02
C PRO A 12 -2.55 -22.79 -37.01
N ILE A 13 -3.17 -21.61 -36.90
CA ILE A 13 -2.43 -20.44 -36.43
C ILE A 13 -2.18 -20.68 -34.95
N LEU A 14 -0.98 -21.20 -34.63
CA LEU A 14 -0.42 -21.13 -33.29
C LEU A 14 -0.27 -19.65 -32.92
N LEU A 15 -1.28 -19.11 -32.24
CA LEU A 15 -1.14 -17.87 -31.47
C LEU A 15 -0.28 -18.18 -30.25
N ALA A 16 1.03 -18.09 -30.43
CA ALA A 16 1.94 -17.87 -29.32
C ALA A 16 1.59 -16.51 -28.71
N ILE A 17 0.71 -16.51 -27.71
CA ILE A 17 0.56 -15.40 -26.78
C ILE A 17 1.84 -15.35 -25.95
N SER A 18 2.88 -14.75 -26.53
CA SER A 18 4.00 -14.24 -25.76
C SER A 18 3.44 -13.12 -24.90
N SER A 19 3.05 -13.43 -23.66
CA SER A 19 2.78 -12.45 -22.62
C SER A 19 4.10 -11.78 -22.25
N VAL A 20 4.63 -10.96 -23.15
CA VAL A 20 5.60 -9.93 -22.78
C VAL A 20 4.85 -9.00 -21.84
N SER A 21 5.00 -9.23 -20.55
CA SER A 21 4.60 -8.31 -19.49
C SER A 21 5.21 -6.95 -19.86
N MET A 22 4.41 -6.07 -20.45
CA MET A 22 4.79 -4.73 -20.87
C MET A 22 5.03 -3.89 -19.62
N ALA A 23 6.18 -4.11 -18.99
CA ALA A 23 6.69 -3.28 -17.93
C ALA A 23 6.71 -1.84 -18.42
N CYS A 24 5.91 -0.96 -17.78
CA CYS A 24 5.95 0.50 -17.94
C CYS A 24 6.54 1.02 -19.26
N MET A 25 5.86 0.85 -20.42
CA MET A 25 6.39 1.31 -21.73
C MET A 25 6.58 2.83 -21.84
N LYS A 26 6.15 3.60 -20.84
CA LYS A 26 6.37 5.05 -20.83
C LYS A 26 7.76 5.45 -20.29
N ASP A 27 8.40 4.60 -19.50
CA ASP A 27 9.76 4.85 -19.05
C ASP A 27 10.73 4.31 -20.11
N PRO A 28 11.78 5.09 -20.49
CA PRO A 28 12.88 4.57 -21.29
C PRO A 28 13.48 3.31 -20.67
N GLU A 29 14.00 2.40 -21.51
CA GLU A 29 14.48 1.09 -21.05
C GLU A 29 15.54 1.17 -19.94
N ASN A 30 16.47 2.11 -20.05
CA ASN A 30 17.48 2.35 -19.02
C ASN A 30 16.86 2.73 -17.67
N ILE A 31 15.81 3.56 -17.66
CA ILE A 31 15.08 3.93 -16.44
C ILE A 31 14.33 2.73 -15.88
N ARG A 32 13.67 1.96 -16.76
CA ARG A 32 12.95 0.75 -16.36
C ARG A 32 13.85 -0.28 -15.69
N ASN A 33 15.05 -0.48 -16.24
CA ASN A 33 16.03 -1.38 -15.65
C ASN A 33 16.53 -0.84 -14.30
N GLN A 34 16.84 0.46 -14.20
CA GLN A 34 17.20 1.08 -12.91
C GLN A 34 16.11 0.89 -11.84
N VAL A 35 14.84 1.03 -12.19
CA VAL A 35 13.73 0.82 -11.25
C VAL A 35 13.65 -0.65 -10.81
N LYS A 36 13.68 -1.59 -11.75
CA LYS A 36 13.62 -3.03 -11.43
C LYS A 36 14.80 -3.48 -10.58
N ASP A 37 16.00 -2.98 -10.87
CA ASP A 37 17.21 -3.24 -10.10
C ASP A 37 17.08 -2.68 -8.68
N ALA A 38 16.59 -1.43 -8.54
CA ALA A 38 16.35 -0.83 -7.24
C ALA A 38 15.30 -1.60 -6.44
N ILE A 39 14.17 -1.99 -7.04
CA ILE A 39 13.15 -2.82 -6.38
C ILE A 39 13.76 -4.14 -5.88
N THR A 40 14.58 -4.78 -6.72
CA THR A 40 15.24 -6.05 -6.40
C THR A 40 16.27 -5.90 -5.28
N ALA A 41 17.13 -4.88 -5.36
CA ALA A 41 18.16 -4.60 -4.36
C ALA A 41 17.56 -4.24 -2.98
N ASN A 42 16.35 -3.68 -2.95
CA ASN A 42 15.59 -3.42 -1.72
C ASN A 42 14.76 -4.64 -1.27
N GLY A 43 14.93 -5.81 -1.88
CA GLY A 43 14.25 -7.06 -1.49
C GLY A 43 12.76 -7.10 -1.84
N LEU A 44 12.29 -6.25 -2.75
CA LEU A 44 10.87 -6.12 -3.10
C LEU A 44 10.49 -6.83 -4.42
N ALA A 45 11.41 -7.56 -5.04
CA ALA A 45 11.20 -8.25 -6.32
C ALA A 45 10.00 -9.21 -6.31
N LYS A 46 9.76 -9.90 -5.19
CA LYS A 46 8.67 -10.87 -5.02
C LYS A 46 7.43 -10.29 -4.34
N THR A 47 7.31 -8.96 -4.28
CA THR A 47 6.19 -8.27 -3.64
C THR A 47 5.28 -7.60 -4.67
N LYS A 48 4.11 -7.13 -4.23
CA LYS A 48 3.18 -6.36 -5.07
C LYS A 48 3.80 -5.06 -5.63
N VAL A 49 4.87 -4.52 -5.04
CA VAL A 49 5.59 -3.36 -5.61
C VAL A 49 6.13 -3.65 -7.02
N MET A 50 6.77 -4.80 -7.23
CA MET A 50 7.30 -5.16 -8.56
C MET A 50 6.17 -5.28 -9.59
N SER A 51 5.08 -5.97 -9.23
CA SER A 51 3.96 -6.17 -10.14
C SER A 51 3.21 -4.87 -10.44
N LEU A 52 3.08 -3.96 -9.47
CA LEU A 52 2.47 -2.65 -9.70
C LEU A 52 3.34 -1.77 -10.60
N TYR A 53 4.66 -1.88 -10.52
CA TYR A 53 5.56 -1.18 -11.43
C TYR A 53 5.47 -1.75 -12.86
N THR A 54 5.55 -3.07 -13.02
CA THR A 54 5.42 -3.70 -14.34
C THR A 54 4.07 -3.40 -14.97
N ASN A 55 3.00 -3.37 -14.17
CA ASN A 55 1.65 -3.05 -14.64
C ASN A 55 1.35 -1.55 -14.68
N CYS A 56 2.36 -0.67 -14.79
CA CYS A 56 2.13 0.75 -15.04
C CYS A 56 1.37 1.51 -13.93
N VAL A 57 1.13 0.91 -12.76
CA VAL A 57 0.40 1.52 -11.64
C VAL A 57 1.32 2.42 -10.83
N LEU A 58 2.51 1.91 -10.50
CA LEU A 58 3.59 2.70 -9.90
C LEU A 58 4.42 3.35 -11.00
N ARG A 59 4.73 4.65 -10.83
CA ARG A 59 5.53 5.44 -11.76
C ARG A 59 6.65 6.16 -11.03
N VAL A 60 7.78 6.33 -11.72
CA VAL A 60 8.89 7.13 -11.21
C VAL A 60 8.41 8.55 -10.94
N LYS A 61 8.66 9.02 -9.71
CA LYS A 61 8.44 10.42 -9.31
C LYS A 61 9.78 11.14 -9.23
N ASP A 62 10.73 10.59 -8.48
CA ASP A 62 12.09 11.13 -8.35
C ASP A 62 13.13 10.06 -8.65
N ASN A 63 14.15 10.43 -9.41
CA ASN A 63 15.25 9.56 -9.76
C ASN A 63 16.59 10.25 -9.52
N THR A 64 17.10 10.19 -8.30
CA THR A 64 18.38 10.84 -7.92
C THR A 64 19.51 9.81 -7.91
N PRO A 65 20.77 10.22 -7.70
CA PRO A 65 21.88 9.27 -7.55
C PRO A 65 21.70 8.30 -6.37
N ASN A 66 21.07 8.76 -5.28
CA ASN A 66 21.00 8.00 -4.03
C ASN A 66 19.66 7.30 -3.80
N LYS A 67 18.57 7.81 -4.38
CA LYS A 67 17.22 7.27 -4.17
C LYS A 67 16.39 7.26 -5.44
N LEU A 68 15.42 6.35 -5.46
CA LEU A 68 14.39 6.28 -6.46
C LEU A 68 13.03 6.27 -5.75
N THR A 69 12.10 7.10 -6.19
CA THR A 69 10.77 7.16 -5.60
C THR A 69 9.73 6.80 -6.66
N LEU A 70 8.74 6.01 -6.24
CA LEU A 70 7.61 5.63 -7.08
C LEU A 70 6.32 6.15 -6.45
N ARG A 71 5.39 6.63 -7.26
CA ARG A 71 4.04 7.03 -6.83
C ARG A 71 2.99 6.23 -7.60
N SER A 72 1.95 5.83 -6.89
CA SER A 72 0.80 5.15 -7.49
C SER A 72 -0.12 6.13 -8.19
N SER A 73 -0.61 5.73 -9.36
CA SER A 73 -1.66 6.41 -10.12
C SER A 73 -3.08 6.05 -9.67
N LYS A 74 -3.22 5.17 -8.68
CA LYS A 74 -4.50 4.64 -8.19
C LYS A 74 -4.86 5.08 -6.76
N THR A 75 -4.01 5.88 -6.13
CA THR A 75 -4.20 6.38 -4.75
C THR A 75 -4.52 7.86 -4.72
N ALA A 76 -5.24 8.29 -3.69
CA ALA A 76 -5.64 9.68 -3.51
C ALA A 76 -4.44 10.54 -3.09
N ASN A 77 -3.58 10.02 -2.20
CA ASN A 77 -2.43 10.75 -1.65
C ASN A 77 -2.80 12.14 -1.07
N SER A 78 -3.91 12.17 -0.34
CA SER A 78 -4.52 13.36 0.26
C SER A 78 -3.92 13.71 1.63
N ASP A 79 -3.99 15.00 1.98
CA ASP A 79 -3.62 15.52 3.30
C ASP A 79 -4.83 16.12 4.02
N ASN A 80 -5.80 15.27 4.33
CA ASN A 80 -7.02 15.68 5.03
C ASN A 80 -6.87 15.53 6.54
N ASP A 81 -7.75 16.20 7.29
CA ASP A 81 -7.94 15.93 8.72
C ASP A 81 -8.78 14.67 8.94
N ALA A 82 -8.60 14.03 10.10
CA ALA A 82 -9.23 12.77 10.46
C ALA A 82 -10.75 12.77 10.27
N GLU A 83 -11.41 13.86 10.65
CA GLU A 83 -12.86 14.02 10.58
C GLU A 83 -13.41 13.94 9.15
N LYS A 84 -12.61 14.37 8.18
CA LYS A 84 -12.98 14.45 6.76
C LYS A 84 -12.29 13.37 5.93
N SER A 85 -11.44 12.54 6.54
CA SER A 85 -10.62 11.63 5.77
C SER A 85 -11.32 10.31 5.44
N MET A 86 -11.27 9.96 4.16
CA MET A 86 -11.60 8.62 3.65
C MET A 86 -10.34 7.74 3.51
N TYR A 87 -9.17 8.37 3.45
CA TYR A 87 -7.90 7.72 3.14
C TYR A 87 -6.92 7.89 4.28
N TRP A 88 -6.35 6.79 4.73
CA TRP A 88 -5.42 6.76 5.85
C TRP A 88 -4.12 6.14 5.39
N TYR A 89 -3.00 6.55 5.96
CA TYR A 89 -1.70 6.21 5.43
C TYR A 89 -0.80 5.68 6.54
N ARG A 90 0.11 4.79 6.16
CA ARG A 90 1.21 4.32 7.01
C ARG A 90 2.45 4.14 6.16
N GLY A 91 3.55 4.77 6.57
CA GLY A 91 4.88 4.42 6.11
C GLY A 91 5.34 3.14 6.80
N MET A 92 5.67 2.12 6.02
CA MET A 92 6.23 0.85 6.46
C MET A 92 7.65 0.72 5.94
N GLU A 93 8.62 0.48 6.81
CA GLU A 93 9.97 0.10 6.36
C GLU A 93 9.91 -1.23 5.59
N ILE A 94 10.90 -1.50 4.73
CA ILE A 94 10.90 -2.67 3.82
C ILE A 94 10.49 -3.97 4.51
N LYS A 95 11.06 -4.30 5.67
CA LYS A 95 10.78 -5.55 6.40
C LYS A 95 9.32 -5.63 6.88
N GLU A 96 8.77 -4.51 7.35
CA GLU A 96 7.37 -4.43 7.75
C GLU A 96 6.47 -4.62 6.53
N TYR A 97 6.75 -3.92 5.42
CA TYR A 97 5.98 -4.06 4.19
C TYR A 97 6.06 -5.48 3.61
N GLN A 98 7.22 -6.14 3.60
CA GLN A 98 7.35 -7.53 3.15
C GLN A 98 6.46 -8.47 3.97
N THR A 99 6.37 -8.25 5.28
CA THR A 99 5.50 -9.04 6.17
C THR A 99 4.02 -8.78 5.87
N PHE A 100 3.67 -7.51 5.63
CA PHE A 100 2.33 -7.09 5.23
C PHE A 100 1.92 -7.68 3.86
N ASP A 101 2.79 -7.61 2.87
CA ASP A 101 2.53 -8.15 1.53
C ASP A 101 2.39 -9.68 1.55
N LYS A 102 3.23 -10.38 2.32
CA LYS A 102 3.18 -11.83 2.51
C LYS A 102 1.87 -12.29 3.16
N ASN A 103 1.24 -11.46 3.99
CA ASN A 103 -0.06 -11.74 4.58
C ASN A 103 -1.24 -11.24 3.72
N ARG A 104 -0.99 -10.99 2.42
CA ARG A 104 -1.98 -10.52 1.45
C ARG A 104 -2.55 -9.14 1.77
N ASN A 105 -1.82 -8.33 2.54
CA ASN A 105 -2.25 -7.00 3.00
C ASN A 105 -3.48 -7.04 3.93
N GLU A 106 -3.70 -8.15 4.62
CA GLU A 106 -4.90 -8.37 5.46
C GLU A 106 -4.64 -8.01 6.93
N LYS A 107 -3.37 -7.88 7.36
CA LYS A 107 -3.03 -7.64 8.77
C LYS A 107 -1.79 -6.78 8.94
N ILE A 108 -1.86 -5.70 9.70
CA ILE A 108 -0.69 -4.92 10.11
C ILE A 108 -0.07 -5.60 11.34
N SER A 109 1.16 -6.11 11.21
CA SER A 109 1.81 -6.90 12.27
C SER A 109 2.18 -6.09 13.51
N CYS A 110 2.57 -4.82 13.36
CA CYS A 110 2.96 -3.96 14.49
C CYS A 110 1.84 -3.71 15.51
N VAL A 111 0.59 -4.04 15.18
CA VAL A 111 -0.55 -3.95 16.10
C VAL A 111 -0.32 -4.76 17.38
N GLN A 112 0.39 -5.89 17.26
CA GLN A 112 0.68 -6.79 18.37
C GLN A 112 2.05 -6.55 19.02
N GLU A 113 2.83 -5.61 18.49
CA GLU A 113 4.18 -5.32 18.94
C GLU A 113 4.20 -4.14 19.90
N ASN A 114 5.22 -4.09 20.77
CA ASN A 114 5.50 -2.91 21.59
C ASN A 114 6.32 -1.88 20.79
N SER A 115 5.82 -1.50 19.61
CA SER A 115 6.49 -0.61 18.66
C SER A 115 5.53 0.43 18.10
N PHE A 116 6.06 1.46 17.43
CA PHE A 116 5.23 2.50 16.81
C PHE A 116 4.38 1.91 15.67
N CYS A 117 3.06 1.94 15.86
CA CYS A 117 2.09 1.41 14.90
C CYS A 117 1.00 2.44 14.60
N GLY A 118 1.36 3.60 14.06
CA GLY A 118 0.42 4.67 13.69
C GLY A 118 -0.14 4.57 12.26
N ILE A 119 -1.35 5.09 12.09
CA ILE A 119 -1.92 5.54 10.80
C ILE A 119 -2.25 7.04 10.89
N ALA A 120 -2.11 7.76 9.78
CA ALA A 120 -2.43 9.18 9.69
C ALA A 120 -3.32 9.48 8.48
N PRO A 121 -4.25 10.45 8.56
CA PRO A 121 -5.03 10.87 7.40
C PRO A 121 -4.20 11.69 6.40
N GLN A 122 -3.05 12.23 6.82
CA GLN A 122 -2.11 12.92 5.94
C GLN A 122 -1.08 11.98 5.30
N PHE A 123 -1.08 11.93 3.98
CA PHE A 123 -0.13 11.21 3.15
C PHE A 123 1.30 11.73 3.35
N THR A 124 1.50 13.05 3.32
CA THR A 124 2.84 13.66 3.44
C THR A 124 3.48 13.37 4.79
N TYR A 125 2.68 13.42 5.85
CA TYR A 125 3.11 13.02 7.19
C TYR A 125 3.58 11.57 7.22
N SER A 126 2.78 10.63 6.69
CA SER A 126 3.15 9.20 6.64
C SER A 126 4.35 8.92 5.75
N GLN A 127 4.48 9.67 4.65
CA GLN A 127 5.63 9.60 3.74
C GLN A 127 6.92 10.06 4.43
N SER A 128 6.86 11.04 5.33
CA SER A 128 8.05 11.59 6.00
C SER A 128 8.82 10.59 6.86
N TYR A 129 8.16 9.51 7.30
CA TYR A 129 8.80 8.41 8.03
C TYR A 129 9.77 7.59 7.15
N LEU A 130 9.63 7.68 5.83
CA LEU A 130 10.51 7.01 4.90
C LEU A 130 11.64 7.96 4.48
N THR A 131 12.87 7.48 4.64
CA THR A 131 14.07 8.24 4.28
C THR A 131 15.02 7.35 3.49
N ASN A 132 16.10 7.90 2.94
CA ASN A 132 17.10 7.07 2.27
C ASN A 132 17.77 6.04 3.21
N LYS A 133 17.82 6.33 4.53
CA LYS A 133 18.33 5.39 5.54
C LYS A 133 17.27 4.39 6.00
N LYS A 134 16.00 4.70 5.78
CA LYS A 134 14.82 3.90 6.12
C LYS A 134 13.88 3.83 4.92
N PRO A 135 14.32 3.20 3.80
CA PRO A 135 13.48 3.04 2.62
C PRO A 135 12.29 2.14 2.94
N GLY A 136 11.25 2.23 2.13
CA GLY A 136 10.00 1.53 2.42
C GLY A 136 8.85 1.93 1.53
N VAL A 137 7.66 1.65 2.01
CA VAL A 137 6.40 1.75 1.27
C VAL A 137 5.36 2.46 2.11
N VAL A 138 4.67 3.45 1.54
CA VAL A 138 3.45 3.99 2.13
C VAL A 138 2.26 3.21 1.60
N ILE A 139 1.47 2.65 2.51
CA ILE A 139 0.19 2.02 2.22
C ILE A 139 -0.92 3.04 2.46
N GLU A 140 -1.83 3.17 1.50
CA GLU A 140 -3.12 3.85 1.66
C GLU A 140 -4.18 2.82 2.05
N PHE A 141 -4.93 3.14 3.08
CA PHE A 141 -6.09 2.44 3.59
C PHE A 141 -7.33 3.26 3.27
N LYS A 142 -8.16 2.74 2.37
CA LYS A 142 -9.42 3.37 1.96
C LYS A 142 -10.57 2.81 2.79
N THR A 143 -11.33 3.70 3.42
CA THR A 143 -12.55 3.37 4.16
C THR A 143 -13.79 3.47 3.25
N GLU A 144 -14.94 3.01 3.75
CA GLU A 144 -16.22 3.06 3.03
C GLU A 144 -16.65 4.49 2.66
N LYS A 145 -16.44 5.45 3.57
CA LYS A 145 -16.75 6.88 3.37
C LYS A 145 -15.80 7.77 4.16
N ALA A 146 -15.80 9.06 3.82
CA ALA A 146 -15.09 10.09 4.58
C ALA A 146 -15.55 10.14 6.04
N GLY A 147 -14.59 10.33 6.96
CA GLY A 147 -14.85 10.42 8.39
C GLY A 147 -15.23 9.10 9.07
N TRP A 148 -15.23 7.98 8.35
CA TRP A 148 -15.71 6.69 8.89
C TRP A 148 -14.92 6.23 10.12
N LEU A 149 -13.57 6.22 10.04
CA LEU A 149 -12.73 5.87 11.19
C LEU A 149 -12.88 6.88 12.33
N TYR A 150 -13.02 8.17 12.02
CA TYR A 150 -13.21 9.20 13.03
C TYR A 150 -14.54 9.05 13.78
N GLY A 151 -15.63 8.81 13.03
CA GLY A 151 -16.95 8.57 13.60
C GLY A 151 -16.98 7.34 14.51
N ASP A 152 -16.35 6.24 14.11
CA ASP A 152 -16.32 5.03 14.94
C ASP A 152 -15.36 5.19 16.14
N PHE A 153 -14.08 5.48 15.90
CA PHE A 153 -13.08 5.52 16.98
C PHE A 153 -13.30 6.71 17.92
N THR A 154 -13.41 7.93 17.40
CA THR A 154 -13.43 9.15 18.22
C THR A 154 -14.83 9.47 18.70
N THR A 155 -15.81 9.61 17.80
CA THR A 155 -17.15 10.09 18.18
C THR A 155 -17.90 9.05 19.02
N LYS A 156 -17.91 7.80 18.57
CA LYS A 156 -18.65 6.72 19.21
C LYS A 156 -17.87 6.09 20.37
N HIS A 157 -16.60 5.71 20.13
CA HIS A 157 -15.78 4.96 21.09
C HIS A 157 -14.77 5.80 21.89
N LYS A 158 -14.86 7.14 21.81
CA LYS A 158 -14.16 8.13 22.65
C LYS A 158 -12.63 8.07 22.59
N CYS A 159 -12.08 7.40 21.60
CA CYS A 159 -10.65 7.36 21.34
C CYS A 159 -10.14 8.77 20.99
N LYS A 160 -9.07 9.24 21.65
CA LYS A 160 -8.46 10.53 21.33
C LYS A 160 -7.45 10.38 20.20
N THR A 161 -7.61 11.18 19.15
CA THR A 161 -6.57 11.36 18.13
C THR A 161 -5.35 12.07 18.72
N LYS A 162 -4.19 11.95 18.07
CA LYS A 162 -3.05 12.84 18.32
C LYS A 162 -3.08 13.99 17.33
N ALA A 163 -2.67 15.19 17.75
CA ALA A 163 -2.78 16.42 16.95
C ALA A 163 -1.85 16.47 15.70
N GLU A 164 -0.93 15.52 15.56
CA GLU A 164 -0.03 15.42 14.42
C GLU A 164 -0.71 14.77 13.20
N GLY A 165 -0.17 15.00 12.00
CA GLY A 165 -0.59 14.32 10.77
C GLY A 165 -2.08 14.44 10.42
N GLY A 166 -2.75 15.50 10.86
CA GLY A 166 -4.20 15.71 10.67
C GLY A 166 -5.10 14.91 11.63
N GLY A 167 -4.55 14.27 12.66
CA GLY A 167 -5.32 13.46 13.62
C GLY A 167 -4.98 11.96 13.54
N THR A 168 -3.85 11.54 14.10
CA THR A 168 -3.40 10.14 13.98
C THR A 168 -4.05 9.19 14.98
N TYR A 169 -4.05 7.90 14.62
CA TYR A 169 -4.38 6.80 15.51
C TYR A 169 -3.19 5.87 15.70
N GLY A 170 -2.82 5.61 16.96
CA GLY A 170 -1.89 4.55 17.33
C GLY A 170 -2.63 3.22 17.44
N LEU A 171 -2.36 2.30 16.52
CA LEU A 171 -2.95 0.96 16.45
C LEU A 171 -2.25 -0.06 17.35
N GLY A 172 -1.06 0.24 17.87
CA GLY A 172 -0.30 -0.66 18.75
C GLY A 172 -0.95 -0.84 20.13
N VAL A 173 -0.43 -1.78 20.92
CA VAL A 173 -1.00 -2.19 22.22
C VAL A 173 -1.15 -1.01 23.19
N THR A 174 -0.16 -0.12 23.24
CA THR A 174 -0.10 1.09 24.08
C THR A 174 -0.55 2.36 23.36
N GLY A 175 -1.19 2.21 22.19
CA GLY A 175 -1.58 3.30 21.32
C GLY A 175 -2.84 4.05 21.78
N THR A 176 -3.63 4.51 20.82
CA THR A 176 -4.84 5.31 21.07
C THR A 176 -5.88 4.55 21.90
N SER A 177 -5.87 3.21 21.89
CA SER A 177 -6.71 2.35 22.72
C SER A 177 -6.78 2.77 24.19
N ALA A 178 -5.68 3.29 24.75
CA ALA A 178 -5.62 3.73 26.16
C ALA A 178 -6.63 4.82 26.52
N SER A 179 -7.04 5.63 25.54
CA SER A 179 -7.97 6.75 25.69
C SER A 179 -9.41 6.45 25.31
N CYS A 180 -9.67 5.28 24.73
CA CYS A 180 -10.99 4.88 24.28
C CYS A 180 -11.91 4.48 25.46
N ASP A 181 -13.18 4.25 25.15
CA ASP A 181 -14.13 3.60 26.05
C ASP A 181 -13.66 2.19 26.48
N PRO A 182 -14.24 1.59 27.54
CA PRO A 182 -13.80 0.30 28.06
C PRO A 182 -13.76 -0.82 27.01
N ALA A 183 -14.73 -0.85 26.08
CA ALA A 183 -14.82 -1.90 25.08
C ALA A 183 -13.66 -1.82 24.07
N TYR A 184 -13.38 -0.63 23.54
CA TYR A 184 -12.29 -0.43 22.57
C TYR A 184 -10.91 -0.43 23.23
N LYS A 185 -10.84 -0.03 24.49
CA LYS A 185 -9.61 -0.16 25.30
C LYS A 185 -9.24 -1.62 25.53
N GLN A 186 -10.21 -2.47 25.89
CA GLN A 186 -9.98 -3.90 26.11
C GLN A 186 -9.64 -4.64 24.82
N ARG A 187 -10.34 -4.35 23.71
CA ARG A 187 -10.09 -5.00 22.42
C ARG A 187 -8.82 -4.51 21.73
N GLY A 188 -8.48 -3.22 21.89
CA GLY A 188 -7.42 -2.55 21.17
C GLY A 188 -7.84 -2.17 19.74
N ILE A 189 -7.76 -0.88 19.40
CA ILE A 189 -8.24 -0.37 18.10
C ILE A 189 -7.49 -0.95 16.90
N GLY A 190 -6.23 -1.36 17.05
CA GLY A 190 -5.49 -2.02 15.97
C GLY A 190 -6.00 -3.42 15.67
N ASN A 191 -6.49 -4.16 16.67
CA ASN A 191 -7.11 -5.46 16.44
C ASN A 191 -8.43 -5.30 15.67
N ILE A 192 -9.21 -4.27 16.02
CA ILE A 192 -10.43 -3.89 15.31
C ILE A 192 -10.11 -3.47 13.87
N PHE A 193 -9.08 -2.65 13.68
CA PHE A 193 -8.62 -2.24 12.36
C PHE A 193 -8.20 -3.43 11.49
N ASN A 194 -7.41 -4.36 12.04
CA ASN A 194 -7.01 -5.59 11.36
C ASN A 194 -8.21 -6.48 11.03
N GLU A 195 -9.22 -6.56 11.90
CA GLU A 195 -10.47 -7.27 11.61
C GLU A 195 -11.16 -6.66 10.37
N TRP A 196 -11.27 -5.33 10.30
CA TRP A 196 -11.87 -4.65 9.15
C TRP A 196 -11.05 -4.80 7.87
N LEU A 197 -9.72 -4.79 7.98
CA LEU A 197 -8.82 -5.03 6.87
C LEU A 197 -8.97 -6.44 6.31
N SER A 198 -8.97 -7.47 7.18
CA SER A 198 -9.18 -8.88 6.78
C SER A 198 -10.55 -9.15 6.17
N LYS A 199 -11.58 -8.37 6.55
CA LYS A 199 -12.94 -8.45 6.01
C LYS A 199 -13.17 -7.52 4.80
N ASN A 200 -12.11 -6.89 4.27
CA ASN A 200 -12.17 -5.93 3.16
C ASN A 200 -13.11 -4.73 3.38
N LYS A 201 -13.46 -4.40 4.63
CA LYS A 201 -14.15 -3.15 4.98
C LYS A 201 -13.22 -1.95 4.84
N ILE A 202 -11.93 -2.19 5.01
CA ILE A 202 -10.84 -1.27 4.69
C ILE A 202 -10.03 -1.92 3.58
N GLN A 203 -9.76 -1.18 2.51
CA GLN A 203 -8.96 -1.66 1.38
C GLN A 203 -7.55 -1.09 1.49
N ALA A 204 -6.52 -1.93 1.33
CA ALA A 204 -5.12 -1.51 1.33
C ALA A 204 -4.53 -1.48 -0.08
N GLN A 205 -3.81 -0.41 -0.39
CA GLN A 205 -3.08 -0.27 -1.65
C GLN A 205 -1.76 0.49 -1.48
N VAL A 206 -0.76 0.13 -2.30
CA VAL A 206 0.53 0.83 -2.31
C VAL A 206 0.34 2.23 -2.90
N ALA A 207 0.66 3.26 -2.13
CA ALA A 207 0.54 4.66 -2.52
C ALA A 207 1.87 5.24 -3.01
N TYR A 208 2.95 4.90 -2.31
CA TYR A 208 4.28 5.44 -2.57
C TYR A 208 5.35 4.44 -2.16
N VAL A 209 6.48 4.47 -2.86
CA VAL A 209 7.65 3.64 -2.56
C VAL A 209 8.89 4.54 -2.57
N LEU A 210 9.72 4.42 -1.54
CA LEU A 210 11.07 4.98 -1.52
C LEU A 210 12.06 3.82 -1.54
N LEU A 211 12.88 3.77 -2.58
CA LEU A 211 13.93 2.79 -2.76
C LEU A 211 15.29 3.48 -2.60
N GLN A 212 16.16 2.87 -1.81
CA GLN A 212 17.56 3.27 -1.81
C GLN A 212 18.22 2.74 -3.08
N LYS A 213 19.02 3.57 -3.76
CA LYS A 213 19.92 3.08 -4.79
C LYS A 213 21.23 2.68 -4.12
N GLN A 214 21.68 1.46 -4.43
CA GLN A 214 23.05 1.05 -4.11
C GLN A 214 23.99 2.02 -4.84
N LYS A 215 24.98 2.56 -4.14
CA LYS A 215 26.09 3.24 -4.82
C LYS A 215 26.85 2.16 -5.58
N LYS A 216 27.01 2.36 -6.89
CA LYS A 216 27.93 1.54 -7.69
C LYS A 216 29.36 1.83 -7.27
#